data_AF-A0A1Y2MA10-F1
#
_entry.id   AF-A0A1Y2MA10-F1
#
_cell.length_a   1.000
_cell.length_b   1.000
_cell.length_c   1.000
_cell.angle_alpha   90.00
_cell.angle_beta   90.00
_cell.angle_gamma   90.00
#
_symmetry.space_group_name_H-M   'P 1'
#
loop_
_entity.id
_entity.type
_entity.pdbx_description
1 polymer ?
#
loop_
_entity_poly.entity_id
_entity_poly.type
_entity_poly.pdbx_seq_one_letter_code
_entity_poly.pdbx_strand_id
1 'polypeptide(L)'
;MLRPSLQSRLLLTNTRLAISRTHCATLSSIAFAPASLSRVRVQSPAALGSGVLLQRKPTIQRRNMSSPADHQPSKKPMKEPPVPRPSSSVLLISPTNQVLLLHRVKKASSFASAHVFPGGALSKTHDGAIPDVNEPARHQDGPAYRLAAIRETFEECGILLAKSKTTGKLFTDISDEEREEGRRAVHSGTTKFTDLLVKWGALPDTESLIPFTRWITPPNVPKRFSTQMYLYFLPLNSTSPTKKTAPAGTPPGSGVEEEDELVIPNPTHDGGIEHTAARFLPPNKWIDLARQNRIILFPPQFFLTLMLSPYLSASVTSPSSPTPSTTELALEREKLMAFLKKPRMYAGRAEVSFAEACISPVVLGKGEYGEKSQDGVGGVDKHTAVLVLDRPGREVEAQGAGRSGIREWVVTTKFKGEGPRDVDVRRREEVLGSGVGKL
;
A
#
# COMPACT_ATOMS: atom_id res chain seq x y z
N MET A 1 39.74 5.17 -46.18
CA MET A 1 40.08 6.61 -46.23
C MET A 1 39.31 7.29 -45.10
N LEU A 2 39.72 7.47 -43.84
CA LEU A 2 40.97 7.81 -43.15
C LEU A 2 41.55 9.22 -43.44
N ARG A 3 41.13 10.17 -42.57
CA ARG A 3 41.90 11.26 -41.87
C ARG A 3 42.21 12.59 -42.61
N PRO A 4 42.62 13.69 -41.91
CA PRO A 4 42.05 14.38 -40.73
C PRO A 4 42.28 15.94 -40.73
N SER A 5 42.17 16.59 -39.54
CA SER A 5 42.64 17.94 -39.11
C SER A 5 41.57 19.07 -39.14
N LEU A 6 41.40 19.94 -38.14
CA LEU A 6 42.36 20.71 -37.34
C LEU A 6 41.89 20.98 -35.89
N GLN A 7 42.88 21.16 -35.00
CA GLN A 7 42.78 21.72 -33.64
C GLN A 7 42.77 23.25 -33.63
N SER A 8 42.16 23.87 -32.59
CA SER A 8 42.60 25.12 -31.90
C SER A 8 41.81 25.27 -30.58
N ARG A 9 42.43 25.09 -29.40
CA ARG A 9 42.87 26.11 -28.40
C ARG A 9 41.80 27.19 -28.10
N LEU A 10 41.19 27.25 -26.92
CA LEU A 10 41.64 27.60 -25.55
C LEU A 10 41.15 29.02 -25.18
N LEU A 11 40.26 29.16 -24.19
CA LEU A 11 40.32 30.23 -23.18
C LEU A 11 39.34 29.95 -22.03
N LEU A 12 39.92 29.81 -20.83
CA LEU A 12 39.25 29.85 -19.53
C LEU A 12 38.76 31.27 -19.25
N THR A 13 37.57 31.40 -18.65
CA THR A 13 37.30 32.45 -17.67
C THR A 13 36.42 31.93 -16.54
N ASN A 14 37.02 31.89 -15.35
CA ASN A 14 36.37 31.76 -14.05
C ASN A 14 35.63 33.07 -13.71
N THR A 15 34.42 32.96 -13.16
CA THR A 15 33.84 34.06 -12.38
C THR A 15 33.27 33.52 -11.07
N ARG A 16 34.05 33.72 -10.00
CA ARG A 16 33.61 33.72 -8.62
C ARG A 16 32.95 35.07 -8.33
N LEU A 17 31.81 35.08 -7.64
CA LEU A 17 31.33 36.27 -6.95
C LEU A 17 31.33 36.00 -5.44
N ALA A 18 32.20 36.74 -4.74
CA ALA A 18 32.22 36.87 -3.30
C ALA A 18 31.43 38.13 -2.93
N ILE A 19 30.62 38.07 -1.87
CA ILE A 19 30.15 39.27 -1.16
C ILE A 19 30.47 39.11 0.32
N SER A 20 31.00 40.21 0.86
CA SER A 20 31.77 40.37 2.09
C SER A 20 30.92 40.38 3.36
N ARG A 21 31.57 39.95 4.45
CA ARG A 21 31.23 40.22 5.86
C ARG A 21 31.51 41.69 6.20
N THR A 22 30.68 42.29 7.07
CA THR A 22 31.06 42.85 8.40
C THR A 22 29.86 43.54 9.07
N HIS A 23 29.46 43.12 10.27
CA HIS A 23 29.68 43.90 11.51
C HIS A 23 29.21 43.14 12.77
N CYS A 24 29.76 43.61 13.89
CA CYS A 24 29.89 43.00 15.20
C CYS A 24 29.02 43.75 16.24
N ALA A 25 28.87 43.15 17.43
CA ALA A 25 28.30 43.67 18.68
C ALA A 25 26.75 43.63 18.75
N THR A 26 26.09 43.27 19.85
CA THR A 26 26.45 43.36 21.28
C THR A 26 25.57 42.40 22.11
N LEU A 27 26.10 41.94 23.24
CA LEU A 27 25.42 41.24 24.32
C LEU A 27 24.22 42.03 24.89
N SER A 28 23.17 41.33 25.31
CA SER A 28 22.36 41.75 26.46
C SER A 28 21.70 40.54 27.13
N SER A 29 22.24 40.28 28.32
CA SER A 29 21.72 39.44 29.38
C SER A 29 20.37 39.95 29.86
N ILE A 30 19.41 39.06 30.14
CA ILE A 30 18.32 39.36 31.08
C ILE A 30 18.33 38.31 32.19
N ALA A 31 18.46 38.84 33.40
CA ALA A 31 18.67 38.16 34.65
C ALA A 31 17.37 37.66 35.28
N PHE A 32 17.55 36.62 36.10
CA PHE A 32 16.69 36.17 37.18
C PHE A 32 16.48 37.25 38.27
N ALA A 33 15.26 37.32 38.84
CA ALA A 33 14.99 37.62 40.27
C ALA A 33 13.49 37.35 40.61
N PRO A 34 13.02 37.33 41.89
CA PRO A 34 12.60 36.09 42.55
C PRO A 34 11.20 36.09 43.24
N ALA A 35 10.81 34.88 43.68
CA ALA A 35 9.98 34.47 44.84
C ALA A 35 8.76 35.28 45.32
N SER A 36 7.65 34.57 45.56
CA SER A 36 6.87 34.73 46.80
C SER A 36 6.14 33.44 47.19
N LEU A 37 6.51 32.93 48.37
CA LEU A 37 5.84 31.88 49.12
C LEU A 37 4.59 32.46 49.80
N SER A 38 3.46 31.76 49.73
CA SER A 38 2.31 32.03 50.60
C SER A 38 1.61 30.74 51.01
N ARG A 39 1.87 30.38 52.27
CA ARG A 39 1.14 29.54 53.23
C ARG A 39 -0.13 28.79 52.77
N VAL A 40 -0.05 27.48 53.01
CA VAL A 40 -1.17 26.56 53.25
C VAL A 40 -2.04 27.05 54.42
N ARG A 41 -3.37 27.03 54.22
CA ARG A 41 -4.33 26.94 55.33
C ARG A 41 -5.38 25.89 54.99
N VAL A 42 -5.44 24.89 55.86
CA VAL A 42 -6.40 23.78 55.87
C VAL A 42 -7.79 24.31 56.23
N GLN A 43 -8.81 23.95 55.45
CA GLN A 43 -10.20 23.85 55.89
C GLN A 43 -10.97 22.90 54.95
N SER A 44 -11.75 22.00 55.55
CA SER A 44 -12.66 21.03 54.93
C SER A 44 -13.77 20.77 55.97
N PRO A 45 -14.97 20.23 55.63
CA PRO A 45 -15.69 20.17 54.36
C PRO A 45 -17.13 20.75 54.46
N ALA A 46 -17.76 21.08 53.33
CA ALA A 46 -19.22 21.14 53.23
C ALA A 46 -19.70 20.67 51.85
N ALA A 47 -20.27 19.47 51.88
CA ALA A 47 -21.32 18.86 51.08
C ALA A 47 -21.90 19.54 49.80
N LEU A 48 -21.92 18.68 48.76
CA LEU A 48 -23.01 18.42 47.79
C LEU A 48 -23.25 19.38 46.61
N GLY A 49 -22.94 18.87 45.42
CA GLY A 49 -23.41 19.35 44.12
C GLY A 49 -22.90 18.46 42.99
N SER A 50 -23.60 17.36 42.70
CA SER A 50 -23.28 16.40 41.64
C SER A 50 -23.38 17.02 40.25
N GLY A 51 -22.25 17.52 39.74
CA GLY A 51 -22.07 17.88 38.33
C GLY A 51 -21.40 16.75 37.57
N VAL A 52 -22.16 16.00 36.78
CA VAL A 52 -21.65 14.97 35.85
C VAL A 52 -20.79 15.67 34.81
N LEU A 53 -19.47 15.60 34.97
CA LEU A 53 -18.50 16.02 33.95
C LEU A 53 -18.53 14.97 32.83
N LEU A 54 -19.30 15.24 31.78
CA LEU A 54 -19.29 14.49 30.52
C LEU A 54 -17.90 14.63 29.88
N GLN A 55 -16.97 13.76 30.28
CA GLN A 55 -15.74 13.52 29.53
C GLN A 55 -16.15 13.01 28.14
N ARG A 56 -16.00 13.86 27.12
CA ARG A 56 -16.08 13.44 25.73
C ARG A 56 -14.98 12.42 25.49
N LYS A 57 -15.35 11.14 25.41
CA LYS A 57 -14.45 10.08 24.93
C LYS A 57 -13.94 10.48 23.54
N PRO A 58 -12.64 10.40 23.26
CA PRO A 58 -12.15 10.59 21.91
C PRO A 58 -12.78 9.52 21.03
N THR A 59 -13.43 9.94 19.93
CA THR A 59 -13.98 9.03 18.93
C THR A 59 -12.83 8.38 18.18
N ILE A 60 -12.35 7.24 18.66
CA ILE A 60 -11.33 6.43 17.99
C ILE A 60 -12.01 5.75 16.78
N GLN A 61 -11.56 6.09 15.57
CA GLN A 61 -12.01 5.42 14.35
C GLN A 61 -11.50 3.98 14.36
N ARG A 62 -12.42 3.00 14.35
CA ARG A 62 -12.09 1.58 14.17
C ARG A 62 -11.27 1.37 12.90
N ARG A 63 -10.01 0.95 13.02
CA ARG A 63 -9.21 0.36 11.94
C ARG A 63 -9.71 -1.07 11.72
N ASN A 64 -10.69 -1.23 10.85
CA ASN A 64 -11.02 -2.54 10.30
C ASN A 64 -10.24 -2.71 9.00
N MET A 65 -9.28 -3.64 8.98
CA MET A 65 -8.81 -4.27 7.73
C MET A 65 -10.01 -4.77 6.94
N SER A 66 -9.96 -4.62 5.61
CA SER A 66 -11.05 -5.01 4.72
C SER A 66 -11.36 -6.50 4.84
N SER A 67 -12.57 -6.83 5.28
CA SER A 67 -13.12 -8.18 5.17
C SER A 67 -13.84 -8.36 3.83
N PRO A 68 -14.07 -9.61 3.36
CA PRO A 68 -14.84 -9.79 2.15
C PRO A 68 -16.26 -9.22 2.21
N ALA A 69 -16.86 -9.19 3.40
CA ALA A 69 -18.16 -8.57 3.66
C ALA A 69 -18.14 -7.04 3.44
N ASP A 70 -16.99 -6.38 3.65
CA ASP A 70 -16.85 -4.93 3.49
C ASP A 70 -16.89 -4.47 2.03
N HIS A 71 -16.72 -5.40 1.11
CA HIS A 71 -16.67 -5.16 -0.34
C HIS A 71 -17.90 -5.68 -1.10
N GLN A 72 -18.94 -6.14 -0.40
CA GLN A 72 -20.16 -6.58 -1.06
C GLN A 72 -20.98 -5.38 -1.59
N PRO A 73 -21.41 -5.40 -2.86
CA PRO A 73 -22.35 -4.42 -3.38
C PRO A 73 -23.66 -4.40 -2.58
N SER A 74 -24.14 -3.21 -2.25
CA SER A 74 -25.46 -3.05 -1.64
C SER A 74 -26.56 -3.52 -2.60
N LYS A 75 -27.54 -4.28 -2.08
CA LYS A 75 -28.74 -4.69 -2.84
C LYS A 75 -29.69 -3.52 -3.17
N LYS A 76 -29.59 -2.40 -2.45
CA LYS A 76 -30.37 -1.17 -2.72
C LYS A 76 -29.43 -0.02 -3.11
N PRO A 77 -29.76 0.77 -4.14
CA PRO A 77 -28.99 1.96 -4.47
C PRO A 77 -28.99 2.93 -3.28
N MET A 78 -27.80 3.33 -2.84
CA MET A 78 -27.64 4.31 -1.76
C MET A 78 -28.00 5.71 -2.30
N LYS A 79 -28.73 6.50 -1.50
CA LYS A 79 -29.20 7.84 -1.90
C LYS A 79 -28.02 8.79 -2.18
N GLU A 80 -26.95 8.67 -1.40
CA GLU A 80 -25.63 9.25 -1.67
C GLU A 80 -24.53 8.22 -1.34
N PRO A 81 -23.59 7.94 -2.25
CA PRO A 81 -22.46 7.06 -1.98
C PRO A 81 -21.50 7.66 -0.93
N PRO A 82 -21.00 6.87 0.04
CA PRO A 82 -20.04 7.32 1.03
C PRO A 82 -18.76 7.89 0.40
N VAL A 83 -18.17 8.92 1.02
CA VAL A 83 -16.89 9.49 0.55
C VAL A 83 -15.77 8.46 0.75
N PRO A 84 -14.91 8.20 -0.27
CA PRO A 84 -13.81 7.27 -0.12
C PRO A 84 -12.77 7.80 0.87
N ARG A 85 -12.40 6.96 1.84
CA ARG A 85 -11.34 7.28 2.81
C ARG A 85 -9.96 7.20 2.12
N PRO A 86 -9.08 8.20 2.30
CA PRO A 86 -7.75 8.17 1.72
C PRO A 86 -6.91 7.10 2.42
N SER A 87 -6.20 6.30 1.63
CA SER A 87 -5.39 5.18 2.10
C SER A 87 -4.13 5.00 1.24
N SER A 88 -3.20 4.22 1.76
CA SER A 88 -1.98 3.81 1.06
C SER A 88 -1.72 2.32 1.26
N SER A 89 -1.06 1.70 0.31
CA SER A 89 -0.66 0.29 0.41
C SER A 89 0.62 0.01 -0.36
N VAL A 90 1.41 -0.95 0.11
CA VAL A 90 2.75 -1.26 -0.40
C VAL A 90 2.82 -2.69 -0.91
N LEU A 91 3.15 -2.84 -2.19
CA LEU A 91 3.64 -4.07 -2.78
C LEU A 91 5.11 -4.21 -2.40
N LEU A 92 5.36 -4.87 -1.28
CA LEU A 92 6.70 -5.06 -0.75
C LEU A 92 7.36 -6.28 -1.42
N ILE A 93 8.49 -6.01 -2.08
CA ILE A 93 9.25 -7.01 -2.84
C ILE A 93 10.49 -7.42 -2.02
N SER A 94 10.62 -8.71 -1.75
CA SER A 94 11.74 -9.28 -1.00
C SER A 94 13.07 -9.17 -1.76
N PRO A 95 14.21 -9.38 -1.09
CA PRO A 95 15.52 -9.49 -1.74
C PRO A 95 15.57 -10.58 -2.83
N THR A 96 14.72 -11.61 -2.74
CA THR A 96 14.57 -12.71 -3.69
C THR A 96 13.41 -12.51 -4.69
N ASN A 97 12.92 -11.27 -4.83
CA ASN A 97 11.85 -10.86 -5.75
C ASN A 97 10.46 -11.46 -5.48
N GLN A 98 10.23 -12.00 -4.28
CA GLN A 98 8.90 -12.46 -3.84
C GLN A 98 8.06 -11.28 -3.35
N VAL A 99 6.74 -11.40 -3.41
CA VAL A 99 5.79 -10.35 -2.99
C VAL A 99 5.17 -10.72 -1.64
N LEU A 100 5.14 -9.76 -0.70
CA LEU A 100 4.45 -9.92 0.57
C LEU A 100 2.93 -9.79 0.40
N LEU A 101 2.19 -10.77 0.91
CA LEU A 101 0.76 -10.61 1.23
C LEU A 101 0.50 -10.96 2.70
N LEU A 102 -0.45 -10.25 3.27
CA LEU A 102 -0.98 -10.43 4.62
C LEU A 102 -2.34 -11.11 4.57
N HIS A 103 -2.59 -12.01 5.51
CA HIS A 103 -3.86 -12.71 5.66
C HIS A 103 -4.25 -12.76 7.13
N ARG A 104 -5.43 -12.24 7.47
CA ARG A 104 -5.94 -12.31 8.84
C ARG A 104 -6.50 -13.69 9.14
N VAL A 105 -5.86 -14.40 10.05
CA VAL A 105 -6.29 -15.70 10.59
C VAL A 105 -7.29 -15.43 11.72
N LYS A 106 -8.58 -15.73 11.48
CA LYS A 106 -9.60 -15.70 12.54
C LYS A 106 -9.66 -17.06 13.23
N LYS A 107 -9.62 -17.08 14.57
CA LYS A 107 -10.04 -18.26 15.35
C LYS A 107 -11.58 -18.34 15.28
N ALA A 108 -12.06 -19.35 14.56
CA ALA A 108 -13.45 -19.84 14.46
C ALA A 108 -14.49 -19.03 13.63
N SER A 109 -15.15 -19.80 12.76
CA SER A 109 -16.41 -19.59 12.01
C SER A 109 -16.47 -18.52 10.90
N SER A 110 -16.48 -19.04 9.67
CA SER A 110 -16.92 -18.43 8.40
C SER A 110 -16.11 -17.27 7.82
N PHE A 111 -15.82 -17.43 6.52
CA PHE A 111 -15.12 -16.55 5.58
C PHE A 111 -13.60 -16.66 5.62
N ALA A 112 -13.03 -17.21 4.54
CA ALA A 112 -11.61 -17.02 4.22
C ALA A 112 -11.35 -15.51 4.17
N SER A 113 -10.39 -15.03 4.97
CA SER A 113 -10.01 -13.62 4.89
C SER A 113 -9.30 -13.37 3.56
N ALA A 114 -9.44 -12.18 3.01
CA ALA A 114 -8.70 -11.81 1.83
C ALA A 114 -7.20 -11.71 2.14
N HIS A 115 -6.39 -12.08 1.15
CA HIS A 115 -4.98 -11.77 1.14
C HIS A 115 -4.81 -10.36 0.57
N VAL A 116 -4.05 -9.52 1.27
CA VAL A 116 -3.91 -8.10 0.95
C VAL A 116 -2.46 -7.66 1.08
N PHE A 117 -2.07 -6.64 0.33
CA PHE A 117 -0.82 -5.93 0.59
C PHE A 117 -0.92 -5.18 1.92
N PRO A 118 0.17 -4.98 2.66
CA PRO A 118 0.17 -4.10 3.82
C PRO A 118 -0.32 -2.71 3.44
N GLY A 119 -1.20 -2.13 4.26
CA GLY A 119 -1.75 -0.80 3.97
C GLY A 119 -3.02 -0.45 4.71
N GLY A 120 -3.30 0.85 4.80
CA GLY A 120 -4.42 1.34 5.56
C GLY A 120 -4.71 2.82 5.33
N ALA A 121 -5.63 3.36 6.13
CA ALA A 121 -6.08 4.73 6.01
C ALA A 121 -5.04 5.72 6.54
N LEU A 122 -4.96 6.89 5.91
CA LEU A 122 -4.14 8.00 6.40
C LEU A 122 -4.63 8.43 7.79
N SER A 123 -3.69 8.75 8.67
CA SER A 123 -3.93 9.27 10.01
C SER A 123 -3.46 10.72 10.12
N LYS A 124 -4.36 11.60 10.58
CA LYS A 124 -4.01 13.01 10.88
C LYS A 124 -2.96 13.13 11.98
N THR A 125 -2.87 12.14 12.87
CA THR A 125 -1.91 12.17 13.99
C THR A 125 -0.52 11.78 13.53
N HIS A 126 -0.41 10.81 12.61
CA HIS A 126 0.88 10.24 12.22
C HIS A 126 1.39 10.77 10.88
N ASP A 127 0.52 10.92 9.91
CA ASP A 127 0.89 11.03 8.49
C ASP A 127 0.94 12.49 8.01
N GLY A 128 0.54 13.44 8.86
CA GLY A 128 0.52 14.87 8.55
C GLY A 128 -0.84 15.34 8.01
N ALA A 129 -0.81 16.45 7.26
CA ALA A 129 -2.01 17.06 6.71
C ALA A 129 -2.60 16.16 5.60
N ILE A 130 -3.86 15.77 5.79
CA ILE A 130 -4.63 15.03 4.79
C ILE A 130 -5.42 16.06 3.98
N PRO A 131 -5.28 16.11 2.64
CA PRO A 131 -6.05 17.02 1.79
C PRO A 131 -7.55 16.90 2.04
N ASP A 132 -8.30 17.99 1.87
CA ASP A 132 -9.75 17.97 2.05
C ASP A 132 -10.47 17.23 0.93
N VAL A 133 -11.74 16.88 1.14
CA VAL A 133 -12.50 15.99 0.23
C VAL A 133 -12.60 16.53 -1.19
N ASN A 134 -12.68 17.85 -1.36
CA ASN A 134 -12.83 18.50 -2.66
C ASN A 134 -11.50 18.90 -3.30
N GLU A 135 -10.38 18.73 -2.61
CA GLU A 135 -9.08 19.12 -3.13
C GLU A 135 -8.55 18.07 -4.12
N PRO A 136 -8.00 18.47 -5.28
CA PRO A 136 -7.37 17.54 -6.23
C PRO A 136 -6.32 16.63 -5.59
N ALA A 137 -5.57 17.16 -4.61
CA ALA A 137 -4.55 16.43 -3.87
C ALA A 137 -5.09 15.21 -3.10
N ARG A 138 -6.39 15.14 -2.80
CA ARG A 138 -7.06 14.00 -2.13
C ARG A 138 -6.97 12.70 -2.92
N HIS A 139 -6.71 12.78 -4.21
CA HIS A 139 -6.58 11.62 -5.08
C HIS A 139 -5.22 11.58 -5.79
N GLN A 140 -4.23 12.31 -5.30
CA GLN A 140 -2.88 12.34 -5.86
C GLN A 140 -1.88 11.77 -4.87
N ASP A 141 -0.74 11.30 -5.38
CA ASP A 141 0.39 10.96 -4.53
C ASP A 141 0.85 12.20 -3.74
N GLY A 142 1.33 12.01 -2.51
CA GLY A 142 1.76 13.11 -1.67
C GLY A 142 2.41 12.64 -0.36
N PRO A 143 2.99 13.57 0.41
CA PRO A 143 3.76 13.24 1.62
C PRO A 143 3.00 12.39 2.63
N ALA A 144 1.71 12.71 2.87
CA ALA A 144 0.88 11.95 3.80
C ALA A 144 0.60 10.52 3.32
N TYR A 145 0.43 10.32 2.00
CA TYR A 145 0.26 8.97 1.44
C TYR A 145 1.54 8.14 1.58
N ARG A 146 2.70 8.74 1.31
CA ARG A 146 4.00 8.06 1.42
C ARG A 146 4.33 7.68 2.87
N LEU A 147 4.07 8.56 3.82
CA LEU A 147 4.29 8.29 5.24
C LEU A 147 3.31 7.21 5.76
N ALA A 148 2.03 7.30 5.37
CA ALA A 148 1.04 6.29 5.72
C ALA A 148 1.42 4.90 5.18
N ALA A 149 1.95 4.81 3.95
CA ALA A 149 2.38 3.55 3.35
C ALA A 149 3.43 2.83 4.21
N ILE A 150 4.44 3.58 4.67
CA ILE A 150 5.52 3.07 5.52
C ILE A 150 5.00 2.71 6.92
N ARG A 151 4.21 3.60 7.52
CA ARG A 151 3.65 3.38 8.86
C ARG A 151 2.74 2.15 8.90
N GLU A 152 1.81 2.02 7.96
CA GLU A 152 0.90 0.87 7.90
C GLU A 152 1.68 -0.43 7.68
N THR A 153 2.71 -0.42 6.82
CA THR A 153 3.59 -1.59 6.67
C THR A 153 4.26 -1.98 8.00
N PHE A 154 4.76 -0.99 8.75
CA PHE A 154 5.35 -1.24 10.06
C PHE A 154 4.33 -1.75 11.09
N GLU A 155 3.15 -1.14 11.18
CA GLU A 155 2.10 -1.58 12.12
C GLU A 155 1.60 -2.99 11.80
N GLU A 156 1.29 -3.28 10.53
CA GLU A 156 0.61 -4.51 10.15
C GLU A 156 1.52 -5.73 10.10
N CYS A 157 2.80 -5.56 9.73
CA CYS A 157 3.72 -6.67 9.61
C CYS A 157 5.10 -6.48 10.27
N GLY A 158 5.32 -5.38 11.00
CA GLY A 158 6.57 -5.15 11.72
C GLY A 158 7.79 -4.85 10.84
N ILE A 159 7.62 -4.82 9.51
CA ILE A 159 8.69 -4.47 8.58
C ILE A 159 8.80 -2.95 8.51
N LEU A 160 9.93 -2.43 8.98
CA LEU A 160 10.18 -0.99 8.99
C LEU A 160 10.89 -0.55 7.69
N LEU A 161 10.19 0.22 6.86
CA LEU A 161 10.75 0.82 5.64
C LEU A 161 11.37 2.19 5.97
N ALA A 162 12.53 2.16 6.62
CA ALA A 162 13.26 3.34 7.05
C ALA A 162 14.75 3.24 6.70
N LYS A 163 15.41 4.39 6.61
CA LYS A 163 16.85 4.50 6.44
C LYS A 163 17.51 5.01 7.72
N SER A 164 18.70 4.52 8.02
CA SER A 164 19.54 5.08 9.07
C SER A 164 19.91 6.52 8.70
N LYS A 165 19.77 7.47 9.65
CA LYS A 165 20.22 8.86 9.45
C LYS A 165 21.72 8.94 9.20
N THR A 166 22.48 8.02 9.77
CA THR A 166 23.95 8.02 9.70
C THR A 166 24.46 7.39 8.43
N THR A 167 23.90 6.25 8.00
CA THR A 167 24.44 5.48 6.87
C THR A 167 23.64 5.64 5.58
N GLY A 168 22.39 6.14 5.65
CA GLY A 168 21.48 6.23 4.51
C GLY A 168 20.99 4.87 3.97
N LYS A 169 21.41 3.76 4.59
CA LYS A 169 21.00 2.39 4.23
C LYS A 169 19.75 1.99 5.00
N LEU A 170 19.10 0.89 4.58
CA LEU A 170 17.97 0.29 5.28
C LEU A 170 18.29 0.14 6.77
N PHE A 171 17.40 0.64 7.63
CA PHE A 171 17.60 0.67 9.06
C PHE A 171 17.33 -0.70 9.69
N THR A 172 18.33 -1.25 10.35
CA THR A 172 18.26 -2.56 11.04
C THR A 172 18.86 -2.52 12.45
N ASP A 173 19.17 -1.34 12.96
CA ASP A 173 20.01 -1.14 14.17
C ASP A 173 19.18 -1.13 15.46
N ILE A 174 18.20 -2.03 15.58
CA ILE A 174 17.36 -2.24 16.78
C ILE A 174 17.11 -3.74 17.00
N SER A 175 16.86 -4.13 18.25
CA SER A 175 16.47 -5.51 18.55
C SER A 175 15.03 -5.81 18.08
N ASP A 176 14.69 -7.09 17.95
CA ASP A 176 13.33 -7.50 17.59
C ASP A 176 12.32 -7.12 18.68
N GLU A 177 12.72 -7.15 19.96
CA GLU A 177 11.90 -6.73 21.11
C GLU A 177 11.61 -5.23 21.09
N GLU A 178 12.64 -4.41 20.85
CA GLU A 178 12.49 -2.96 20.76
C GLU A 178 11.61 -2.58 19.56
N ARG A 179 11.81 -3.25 18.42
CA ARG A 179 10.97 -3.08 17.23
C ARG A 179 9.51 -3.36 17.53
N GLU A 180 9.23 -4.47 18.20
CA GLU A 180 7.87 -4.89 18.52
C GLU A 180 7.22 -3.98 19.58
N GLU A 181 7.97 -3.53 20.58
CA GLU A 181 7.49 -2.52 21.54
C GLU A 181 7.11 -1.22 20.82
N GLY A 182 7.99 -0.72 19.95
CA GLY A 182 7.73 0.46 19.12
C GLY A 182 6.50 0.28 18.22
N ARG A 183 6.34 -0.91 17.63
CA ARG A 183 5.17 -1.25 16.80
C ARG A 183 3.88 -1.15 17.60
N ARG A 184 3.83 -1.77 18.78
CA ARG A 184 2.66 -1.69 19.68
C ARG A 184 2.36 -0.26 20.10
N ALA A 185 3.38 0.52 20.46
CA ALA A 185 3.21 1.91 20.90
C ALA A 185 2.69 2.84 19.79
N VAL A 186 3.11 2.61 18.54
CA VAL A 186 2.57 3.33 17.38
C VAL A 186 1.13 2.90 17.10
N HIS A 187 0.88 1.59 17.09
CA HIS A 187 -0.45 1.04 16.84
C HIS A 187 -1.49 1.52 17.87
N SER A 188 -1.13 1.58 19.15
CA SER A 188 -2.01 2.09 20.22
C SER A 188 -2.16 3.61 20.23
N GLY A 189 -1.40 4.33 19.40
CA GLY A 189 -1.35 5.80 19.42
C GLY A 189 -0.60 6.40 20.61
N THR A 190 0.07 5.58 21.42
CA THR A 190 0.89 6.05 22.56
C THR A 190 2.10 6.83 22.10
N THR A 191 2.66 6.49 20.94
CA THR A 191 3.81 7.19 20.34
C THR A 191 3.51 7.53 18.89
N LYS A 192 3.81 8.77 18.49
CA LYS A 192 3.73 9.14 17.08
C LYS A 192 4.83 8.43 16.30
N PHE A 193 4.49 7.80 15.18
CA PHE A 193 5.44 7.11 14.31
C PHE A 193 6.71 7.91 14.00
N THR A 194 6.61 9.19 13.67
CA THR A 194 7.78 10.04 13.39
C THR A 194 8.70 10.21 14.60
N ASP A 195 8.13 10.27 15.80
CA ASP A 195 8.89 10.50 17.03
C ASP A 195 9.65 9.21 17.42
N LEU A 196 9.03 8.06 17.18
CA LEU A 196 9.70 6.76 17.29
C LEU A 196 10.91 6.67 16.34
N LEU A 197 10.77 7.08 15.08
CA LEU A 197 11.89 7.10 14.14
C LEU A 197 12.99 8.06 14.57
N VAL A 198 12.64 9.22 15.13
CA VAL A 198 13.61 10.16 15.69
C VAL A 198 14.40 9.52 16.83
N LYS A 199 13.71 8.84 17.76
CA LYS A 199 14.33 8.09 18.87
C LYS A 199 15.33 7.05 18.36
N TRP A 200 14.97 6.34 17.29
CA TRP A 200 15.82 5.30 16.67
C TRP A 200 16.93 5.84 15.75
N GLY A 201 17.02 7.15 15.55
CA GLY A 201 17.99 7.71 14.59
C GLY A 201 17.68 7.29 13.14
N ALA A 202 16.42 7.03 12.82
CA ALA A 202 15.93 6.60 11.52
C ALA A 202 15.12 7.70 10.81
N LEU A 203 14.98 7.56 9.49
CA LEU A 203 14.11 8.38 8.63
C LEU A 203 13.21 7.47 7.79
N PRO A 204 11.94 7.82 7.57
CA PRO A 204 11.07 7.04 6.71
C PRO A 204 11.63 7.07 5.28
N ASP A 205 11.69 5.91 4.61
CA ASP A 205 12.24 5.80 3.26
C ASP A 205 11.20 6.13 2.18
N THR A 206 10.68 7.36 2.19
CA THR A 206 9.60 7.81 1.30
C THR A 206 10.02 7.89 -0.17
N GLU A 207 11.31 8.09 -0.44
CA GLU A 207 11.84 8.26 -1.80
C GLU A 207 11.94 6.94 -2.56
N SER A 208 12.12 5.82 -1.85
CA SER A 208 12.15 4.49 -2.47
C SER A 208 10.77 3.94 -2.78
N LEU A 209 9.68 4.60 -2.32
CA LEU A 209 8.32 4.26 -2.73
C LEU A 209 8.09 4.71 -4.18
N ILE A 210 7.87 3.72 -5.04
CA ILE A 210 7.58 3.93 -6.46
C ILE A 210 6.05 3.96 -6.62
N PRO A 211 5.43 5.08 -7.03
CA PRO A 211 3.99 5.12 -7.28
C PRO A 211 3.61 4.09 -8.34
N PHE A 212 2.65 3.22 -8.02
CA PHE A 212 2.23 2.16 -8.94
C PHE A 212 0.87 2.45 -9.56
N THR A 213 -0.22 2.55 -8.81
CA THR A 213 -1.56 2.89 -9.33
C THR A 213 -2.40 3.48 -8.20
N ARG A 214 -3.46 4.22 -8.52
CA ARG A 214 -4.50 4.58 -7.54
C ARG A 214 -5.77 3.78 -7.79
N TRP A 215 -6.35 3.25 -6.71
CA TRP A 215 -7.61 2.51 -6.77
C TRP A 215 -8.67 3.19 -5.90
N ILE A 216 -9.84 3.46 -6.48
CA ILE A 216 -10.99 4.02 -5.79
C ILE A 216 -12.08 2.95 -5.72
N THR A 217 -12.56 2.65 -4.51
CA THR A 217 -13.66 1.70 -4.35
C THR A 217 -14.92 2.25 -5.05
N PRO A 218 -15.63 1.43 -5.85
CA PRO A 218 -16.85 1.86 -6.54
C PRO A 218 -17.96 2.31 -5.58
N PRO A 219 -18.91 3.15 -6.03
CA PRO A 219 -19.93 3.78 -5.17
C PRO A 219 -20.98 2.82 -4.61
N ASN A 220 -21.11 1.61 -5.17
CA ASN A 220 -22.05 0.59 -4.72
C ASN A 220 -21.60 -0.18 -3.47
N VAL A 221 -20.39 0.10 -2.98
CA VAL A 221 -19.81 -0.53 -1.78
C VAL A 221 -19.90 0.43 -0.58
N PRO A 222 -20.33 -0.01 0.62
CA PRO A 222 -20.53 0.87 1.77
C PRO A 222 -19.21 1.40 2.36
N LYS A 223 -18.16 0.59 2.39
CA LYS A 223 -16.82 1.02 2.82
C LYS A 223 -15.97 1.32 1.61
N ARG A 224 -15.67 2.60 1.42
CA ARG A 224 -14.92 3.07 0.26
C ARG A 224 -13.57 3.62 0.66
N PHE A 225 -12.60 3.38 -0.21
CA PHE A 225 -11.23 3.82 -0.07
C PHE A 225 -10.73 4.46 -1.36
N SER A 226 -9.78 5.38 -1.25
CA SER A 226 -8.97 5.88 -2.35
C SER A 226 -7.52 5.58 -1.99
N THR A 227 -7.06 4.42 -2.47
CA THR A 227 -5.77 3.84 -2.10
C THR A 227 -4.70 4.20 -3.11
N GLN A 228 -3.63 4.85 -2.66
CA GLN A 228 -2.39 4.93 -3.43
C GLN A 228 -1.59 3.64 -3.24
N MET A 229 -1.34 2.92 -4.33
CA MET A 229 -0.48 1.74 -4.33
C MET A 229 0.95 2.15 -4.64
N TYR A 230 1.91 1.60 -3.90
CA TYR A 230 3.34 1.77 -4.14
C TYR A 230 4.02 0.43 -4.32
N LEU A 231 5.07 0.39 -5.12
CA LEU A 231 6.08 -0.68 -5.10
C LEU A 231 7.23 -0.25 -4.20
N TYR A 232 7.76 -1.19 -3.42
CA TYR A 232 8.98 -1.00 -2.65
C TYR A 232 9.86 -2.25 -2.76
N PHE A 233 11.11 -2.07 -3.18
CA PHE A 233 12.08 -3.15 -3.28
C PHE A 233 13.01 -3.16 -2.07
N LEU A 234 13.00 -4.25 -1.29
CA LEU A 234 14.04 -4.48 -0.29
C LEU A 234 15.40 -4.66 -1.00
N PRO A 235 16.53 -4.19 -0.41
CA PRO A 235 17.84 -4.36 -1.00
C PRO A 235 18.17 -5.83 -1.28
N LEU A 236 18.71 -6.15 -2.46
CA LEU A 236 19.04 -7.53 -2.88
C LEU A 236 20.04 -8.23 -1.95
N ASN A 237 20.84 -7.46 -1.23
CA ASN A 237 21.85 -7.93 -0.29
C ASN A 237 21.37 -7.92 1.18
N SER A 238 20.11 -7.57 1.44
CA SER A 238 19.55 -7.67 2.79
C SER A 238 19.08 -9.09 3.08
N THR A 239 19.16 -9.51 4.35
CA THR A 239 18.62 -10.81 4.77
C THR A 239 17.12 -10.83 4.54
N SER A 240 16.62 -11.86 3.85
CA SER A 240 15.17 -12.03 3.68
C SER A 240 14.49 -12.11 5.05
N PRO A 241 13.35 -11.42 5.28
CA PRO A 241 12.57 -11.56 6.51
C PRO A 241 12.15 -13.00 6.80
N THR A 242 12.13 -13.87 5.77
CA THR A 242 11.79 -15.30 5.90
C THR A 242 12.92 -16.16 6.49
N LYS A 243 14.16 -15.65 6.63
CA LYS A 243 15.34 -16.48 6.96
C LYS A 243 15.65 -16.62 8.46
N LYS A 244 14.71 -16.33 9.37
CA LYS A 244 14.94 -16.50 10.83
C LYS A 244 13.87 -17.37 11.52
N THR A 245 14.36 -18.55 11.95
CA THR A 245 14.00 -19.38 13.11
C THR A 245 12.60 -20.00 13.18
N ALA A 246 12.45 -21.17 12.55
CA ALA A 246 11.61 -22.22 13.13
C ALA A 246 12.17 -22.60 14.53
N PRO A 247 11.34 -22.75 15.57
CA PRO A 247 11.78 -23.30 16.85
C PRO A 247 12.30 -24.73 16.62
N ALA A 248 13.48 -25.05 17.14
CA ALA A 248 13.97 -26.42 17.16
C ALA A 248 13.03 -27.26 18.05
N GLY A 249 12.22 -28.14 17.45
CA GLY A 249 11.42 -29.08 18.25
C GLY A 249 10.24 -29.81 17.59
N THR A 250 9.82 -29.51 16.36
CA THR A 250 8.66 -30.19 15.77
C THR A 250 9.09 -31.44 14.98
N PRO A 251 8.60 -32.66 15.31
CA PRO A 251 8.87 -33.85 14.52
C PRO A 251 8.20 -33.75 13.14
N PRO A 252 8.74 -34.43 12.11
CA PRO A 252 8.18 -34.40 10.75
C PRO A 252 6.86 -35.18 10.71
N GLY A 253 5.74 -34.46 10.85
CA GLY A 253 4.41 -34.94 10.53
C GLY A 253 4.15 -34.78 9.03
N SER A 254 3.72 -35.85 8.39
CA SER A 254 3.44 -35.96 6.96
C SER A 254 2.45 -34.92 6.42
N GLY A 255 2.86 -34.19 5.37
CA GLY A 255 1.94 -33.57 4.41
C GLY A 255 2.15 -32.08 4.18
N VAL A 256 2.83 -31.75 3.06
CA VAL A 256 3.13 -30.41 2.54
C VAL A 256 4.08 -29.62 3.44
N GLU A 257 5.34 -29.47 3.02
CA GLU A 257 6.29 -28.55 3.65
C GLU A 257 5.67 -27.15 3.68
N GLU A 258 5.23 -26.72 4.87
CA GLU A 258 4.71 -25.38 5.14
C GLU A 258 5.88 -24.40 5.00
N GLU A 259 6.07 -23.85 3.80
CA GLU A 259 7.07 -22.78 3.57
C GLU A 259 6.80 -21.62 4.54
N ASP A 260 7.86 -21.16 5.22
CA ASP A 260 7.89 -20.19 6.33
C ASP A 260 6.75 -19.15 6.34
N GLU A 261 5.68 -19.44 7.10
CA GLU A 261 4.60 -18.50 7.40
C GLU A 261 4.96 -17.70 8.66
N LEU A 262 5.24 -16.39 8.50
CA LEU A 262 5.48 -15.54 9.65
C LEU A 262 4.12 -15.17 10.26
N VAL A 263 3.75 -15.81 11.37
CA VAL A 263 2.52 -15.49 12.10
C VAL A 263 2.79 -14.30 13.01
N ILE A 264 2.23 -13.14 12.64
CA ILE A 264 2.39 -11.89 13.37
C ILE A 264 1.17 -11.69 14.27
N PRO A 265 1.32 -11.63 15.59
CA PRO A 265 0.23 -11.21 16.47
C PRO A 265 0.00 -9.72 16.25
N ASN A 266 -1.15 -9.34 15.69
CA ASN A 266 -1.56 -7.95 15.59
C ASN A 266 -2.42 -7.62 16.82
N PRO A 267 -1.98 -6.69 17.69
CA PRO A 267 -2.79 -6.21 18.79
C PRO A 267 -4.07 -5.60 18.22
N THR A 268 -5.19 -5.85 18.87
CA THR A 268 -6.47 -5.29 18.47
C THR A 268 -6.84 -4.18 19.46
N HIS A 269 -7.50 -3.12 18.99
CA HIS A 269 -7.80 -1.90 19.78
C HIS A 269 -8.62 -2.14 21.07
N ASP A 270 -9.25 -3.31 21.21
CA ASP A 270 -10.01 -3.80 22.36
C ASP A 270 -9.20 -4.75 23.27
N GLY A 271 -7.89 -4.89 23.04
CA GLY A 271 -7.00 -5.74 23.84
C GLY A 271 -6.98 -7.22 23.43
N GLY A 272 -7.63 -7.57 22.32
CA GLY A 272 -7.50 -8.89 21.70
C GLY A 272 -6.23 -9.03 20.85
N ILE A 273 -5.97 -10.26 20.39
CA ILE A 273 -4.89 -10.58 19.45
C ILE A 273 -5.53 -11.15 18.19
N GLU A 274 -5.34 -10.47 17.06
CA GLU A 274 -5.63 -11.00 15.74
C GLU A 274 -4.34 -11.60 15.17
N HIS A 275 -4.35 -12.84 14.70
CA HIS A 275 -3.17 -13.38 14.03
C HIS A 275 -3.19 -12.96 12.57
N THR A 276 -2.16 -12.27 12.11
CA THR A 276 -1.95 -11.96 10.69
C THR A 276 -0.81 -12.82 10.20
N ALA A 277 -1.12 -13.73 9.30
CA ALA A 277 -0.12 -14.45 8.54
C ALA A 277 0.50 -13.51 7.52
N ALA A 278 1.81 -13.39 7.54
CA ALA A 278 2.60 -12.63 6.58
C ALA A 278 3.48 -13.59 5.79
N ARG A 279 3.33 -13.62 4.47
CA ARG A 279 4.08 -14.55 3.62
C ARG A 279 4.63 -13.86 2.40
N PHE A 280 5.88 -14.16 2.07
CA PHE A 280 6.48 -13.81 0.79
C PHE A 280 6.37 -15.01 -0.14
N LEU A 281 5.75 -14.84 -1.30
CA LEU A 281 5.74 -15.84 -2.37
C LEU A 281 6.07 -15.20 -3.72
N PRO A 282 6.61 -15.97 -4.68
CA PRO A 282 6.67 -15.55 -6.08
C PRO A 282 5.28 -15.07 -6.56
N PRO A 283 5.18 -13.97 -7.31
CA PRO A 283 3.87 -13.43 -7.71
C PRO A 283 3.04 -14.42 -8.53
N ASN A 284 3.65 -15.24 -9.40
CA ASN A 284 2.95 -16.32 -10.11
C ASN A 284 2.29 -17.32 -9.14
N LYS A 285 2.95 -17.68 -8.04
CA LYS A 285 2.41 -18.59 -7.04
C LYS A 285 1.17 -18.01 -6.34
N TRP A 286 1.17 -16.70 -6.05
CA TRP A 286 -0.01 -16.03 -5.51
C TRP A 286 -1.20 -16.09 -6.47
N ILE A 287 -0.95 -15.87 -7.77
CA ILE A 287 -1.97 -15.99 -8.81
C ILE A 287 -2.50 -17.43 -8.92
N ASP A 288 -1.62 -18.43 -8.87
CA ASP A 288 -2.04 -19.84 -8.91
C ASP A 288 -2.92 -20.21 -7.72
N LEU A 289 -2.54 -19.79 -6.50
CA LEU A 289 -3.35 -20.01 -5.31
C LEU A 289 -4.74 -19.36 -5.42
N ALA A 290 -4.82 -18.15 -6.00
CA ALA A 290 -6.08 -17.45 -6.20
C ALA A 290 -6.95 -18.13 -7.27
N ARG A 291 -6.36 -18.55 -8.40
CA ARG A 291 -7.06 -19.30 -9.47
C ARG A 291 -7.56 -20.66 -9.03
N GLN A 292 -6.83 -21.32 -8.13
CA GLN A 292 -7.26 -22.56 -7.47
C GLN A 292 -8.30 -22.33 -6.36
N ASN A 293 -8.75 -21.07 -6.16
CA ASN A 293 -9.66 -20.66 -5.08
C ASN A 293 -9.16 -21.06 -3.67
N ARG A 294 -7.84 -21.21 -3.48
CA ARG A 294 -7.22 -21.50 -2.17
C ARG A 294 -7.07 -20.25 -1.32
N ILE A 295 -7.02 -19.07 -1.95
CA ILE A 295 -6.99 -17.77 -1.30
C ILE A 295 -7.97 -16.82 -2.01
N ILE A 296 -8.31 -15.71 -1.35
CA ILE A 296 -9.08 -14.63 -1.97
C ILE A 296 -8.16 -13.46 -2.25
N LEU A 297 -8.09 -13.04 -3.51
CA LEU A 297 -7.54 -11.74 -3.92
C LEU A 297 -8.65 -10.90 -4.50
N PHE A 298 -8.81 -9.68 -3.98
CA PHE A 298 -9.69 -8.70 -4.59
C PHE A 298 -9.11 -8.17 -5.92
N PRO A 299 -9.92 -7.58 -6.81
CA PRO A 299 -9.47 -7.12 -8.13
C PRO A 299 -8.17 -6.29 -8.12
N PRO A 300 -7.96 -5.31 -7.22
CA PRO A 300 -6.69 -4.58 -7.16
C PRO A 300 -5.51 -5.50 -6.86
N GLN A 301 -5.63 -6.37 -5.86
CA GLN A 301 -4.58 -7.27 -5.41
C GLN A 301 -4.22 -8.28 -6.49
N PHE A 302 -5.22 -8.88 -7.13
CA PHE A 302 -5.01 -9.83 -8.22
C PHE A 302 -4.36 -9.14 -9.42
N PHE A 303 -4.91 -8.00 -9.86
CA PHE A 303 -4.41 -7.25 -11.00
C PHE A 303 -2.95 -6.87 -10.83
N LEU A 304 -2.62 -6.23 -9.71
CA LEU A 304 -1.27 -5.73 -9.47
C LEU A 304 -0.27 -6.87 -9.31
N THR A 305 -0.63 -7.96 -8.63
CA THR A 305 0.23 -9.15 -8.52
C THR A 305 0.48 -9.80 -9.89
N LEU A 306 -0.55 -9.90 -10.73
CA LEU A 306 -0.41 -10.46 -12.08
C LEU A 306 0.48 -9.59 -12.97
N MET A 307 0.45 -8.27 -12.83
CA MET A 307 1.36 -7.40 -13.60
C MET A 307 2.84 -7.61 -13.21
N LEU A 308 3.13 -8.11 -12.01
CA LEU A 308 4.49 -8.42 -11.58
C LEU A 308 4.95 -9.83 -11.97
N SER A 309 4.02 -10.78 -12.10
CA SER A 309 4.33 -12.21 -12.23
C SER A 309 5.17 -12.61 -13.44
N PRO A 310 5.12 -11.95 -14.61
CA PRO A 310 6.00 -12.28 -15.73
C PRO A 310 7.46 -11.88 -15.50
N TYR A 311 7.73 -11.02 -14.53
CA TYR A 311 9.03 -10.37 -14.35
C TYR A 311 9.78 -10.83 -13.11
N LEU A 312 9.07 -11.06 -12.01
CA LEU A 312 9.69 -11.32 -10.70
C LEU A 312 9.59 -12.80 -10.32
N SER A 313 10.73 -13.41 -9.98
CA SER A 313 10.83 -14.81 -9.54
C SER A 313 10.19 -15.81 -10.50
N ALA A 314 10.13 -15.51 -11.80
CA ALA A 314 9.43 -16.33 -12.79
C ALA A 314 10.05 -17.72 -12.98
N SER A 315 11.34 -17.87 -12.66
CA SER A 315 12.08 -19.14 -12.68
C SER A 315 11.92 -19.98 -11.41
N VAL A 316 11.39 -19.40 -10.33
CA VAL A 316 11.20 -20.11 -9.05
C VAL A 316 9.86 -20.84 -9.10
N THR A 317 9.90 -22.16 -9.22
CA THR A 317 8.70 -23.01 -9.39
C THR A 317 8.41 -23.92 -8.19
N SER A 318 9.39 -24.08 -7.30
CA SER A 318 9.33 -24.91 -6.10
C SER A 318 10.24 -24.35 -5.00
N PRO A 319 10.03 -24.72 -3.72
CA PRO A 319 10.96 -24.36 -2.64
C PRO A 319 12.38 -24.95 -2.84
N SER A 320 12.51 -26.01 -3.64
CA SER A 320 13.79 -26.59 -4.05
C SER A 320 14.45 -25.89 -5.25
N SER A 321 13.80 -24.89 -5.85
CA SER A 321 14.37 -24.16 -6.98
C SER A 321 15.65 -23.42 -6.54
N PRO A 322 16.72 -23.43 -7.36
CA PRO A 322 17.93 -22.70 -7.01
C PRO A 322 17.62 -21.21 -6.88
N THR A 323 18.17 -20.58 -5.83
CA THR A 323 18.04 -19.12 -5.68
C THR A 323 18.85 -18.44 -6.78
N PRO A 324 18.23 -17.56 -7.61
CA PRO A 324 18.95 -16.84 -8.65
C PRO A 324 20.07 -15.97 -8.06
N SER A 325 21.10 -15.72 -8.86
CA SER A 325 22.18 -14.81 -8.49
C SER A 325 21.64 -13.37 -8.28
N THR A 326 22.37 -12.56 -7.51
CA THR A 326 22.00 -11.16 -7.30
C THR A 326 21.92 -10.36 -8.61
N THR A 327 22.75 -10.69 -9.61
CA THR A 327 22.72 -10.09 -10.95
C THR A 327 21.43 -10.45 -11.70
N GLU A 328 21.00 -11.72 -11.64
CA GLU A 328 19.73 -12.15 -12.26
C GLU A 328 18.53 -11.47 -11.59
N LEU A 329 18.52 -11.42 -10.26
CA LEU A 329 17.46 -10.73 -9.50
C LEU A 329 17.41 -9.24 -9.80
N ALA A 330 18.56 -8.58 -10.01
CA ALA A 330 18.62 -7.19 -10.42
C ALA A 330 18.04 -6.98 -11.83
N LEU A 331 18.38 -7.87 -12.78
CA LEU A 331 17.87 -7.83 -14.14
C LEU A 331 16.34 -8.04 -14.20
N GLU A 332 15.79 -8.92 -13.36
CA GLU A 332 14.34 -9.08 -13.20
C GLU A 332 13.66 -7.76 -12.79
N ARG A 333 14.22 -7.08 -11.76
CA ARG A 333 13.70 -5.78 -11.30
C ARG A 333 13.82 -4.72 -12.39
N GLU A 334 14.91 -4.68 -13.14
CA GLU A 334 15.09 -3.74 -14.25
C GLU A 334 14.03 -3.94 -15.34
N LYS A 335 13.79 -5.21 -15.75
CA LYS A 335 12.77 -5.55 -16.74
C LYS A 335 11.37 -5.14 -16.28
N LEU A 336 11.02 -5.39 -15.02
CA LEU A 336 9.76 -4.93 -14.44
C LEU A 336 9.66 -3.40 -14.51
N MET A 337 10.69 -2.69 -14.09
CA MET A 337 10.69 -1.23 -14.10
C MET A 337 10.61 -0.66 -15.51
N ALA A 338 11.25 -1.29 -16.49
CA ALA A 338 11.13 -0.94 -17.90
C ALA A 338 9.69 -1.14 -18.42
N PHE A 339 9.04 -2.24 -18.04
CA PHE A 339 7.62 -2.47 -18.36
C PHE A 339 6.71 -1.39 -17.76
N LEU A 340 6.87 -1.08 -16.47
CA LEU A 340 6.03 -0.09 -15.78
C LEU A 340 6.17 1.34 -16.31
N LYS A 341 7.38 1.69 -16.80
CA LYS A 341 7.67 3.02 -17.36
C LYS A 341 7.39 3.14 -18.86
N LYS A 342 7.16 2.03 -19.55
CA LYS A 342 6.93 2.03 -21.00
C LYS A 342 5.65 2.82 -21.31
N PRO A 343 5.69 3.82 -22.23
CA PRO A 343 4.49 4.49 -22.70
C PRO A 343 3.48 3.48 -23.23
N ARG A 344 2.24 3.60 -22.74
CA ARG A 344 1.18 2.65 -23.03
C ARG A 344 0.33 3.16 -24.20
N MET A 345 -0.03 2.25 -25.09
CA MET A 345 -0.90 2.52 -26.23
C MET A 345 -1.99 1.46 -26.27
N TYR A 346 -3.24 1.87 -26.46
CA TYR A 346 -4.36 0.96 -26.65
C TYR A 346 -5.26 1.49 -27.76
N ALA A 347 -5.60 0.64 -28.73
CA ALA A 347 -6.39 1.00 -29.91
C ALA A 347 -5.92 2.30 -30.61
N GLY A 348 -4.59 2.46 -30.78
CA GLY A 348 -3.97 3.61 -31.42
C GLY A 348 -3.96 4.91 -30.59
N ARG A 349 -4.46 4.88 -29.34
CA ARG A 349 -4.48 6.05 -28.45
C ARG A 349 -3.51 5.85 -27.28
N ALA A 350 -2.83 6.92 -26.90
CA ALA A 350 -2.01 6.93 -25.68
C ALA A 350 -2.88 6.64 -24.45
N GLU A 351 -2.37 5.81 -23.56
CA GLU A 351 -2.89 5.62 -22.21
C GLU A 351 -1.98 6.29 -21.19
N VAL A 352 -2.56 6.61 -20.04
CA VAL A 352 -1.79 7.02 -18.86
C VAL A 352 -0.81 5.92 -18.45
N SER A 353 0.31 6.31 -17.85
CA SER A 353 1.21 5.36 -17.20
C SER A 353 0.50 4.64 -16.05
N PHE A 354 1.04 3.51 -15.59
CA PHE A 354 0.52 2.87 -14.38
C PHE A 354 0.50 3.86 -13.20
N ALA A 355 1.62 4.56 -12.97
CA ALA A 355 1.80 5.47 -11.84
C ALA A 355 0.72 6.58 -11.77
N GLU A 356 0.26 7.06 -12.93
CA GLU A 356 -0.76 8.10 -13.04
C GLU A 356 -2.19 7.56 -13.05
N ALA A 357 -2.36 6.28 -13.39
CA ALA A 357 -3.65 5.63 -13.52
C ALA A 357 -4.45 5.72 -12.22
N CYS A 358 -5.67 6.21 -12.34
CA CYS A 358 -6.68 6.16 -11.29
C CYS A 358 -7.79 5.22 -11.76
N ILE A 359 -8.09 4.19 -10.97
CA ILE A 359 -8.95 3.08 -11.38
C ILE A 359 -10.06 2.91 -10.36
N SER A 360 -11.30 3.01 -10.81
CA SER A 360 -12.50 2.60 -10.09
C SER A 360 -13.17 1.48 -10.88
N PRO A 361 -13.06 0.20 -10.46
CA PRO A 361 -13.59 -0.91 -11.24
C PRO A 361 -15.12 -0.86 -11.36
N VAL A 362 -15.65 -0.67 -12.57
CA VAL A 362 -17.10 -0.62 -12.79
C VAL A 362 -17.55 -1.88 -13.51
N VAL A 363 -18.62 -2.52 -13.02
CA VAL A 363 -19.25 -3.66 -13.71
C VAL A 363 -19.87 -3.14 -15.00
N LEU A 364 -19.56 -3.75 -16.14
CA LEU A 364 -20.30 -3.52 -17.39
C LEU A 364 -21.75 -3.94 -17.20
N GLY A 365 -22.67 -3.00 -17.45
CA GLY A 365 -24.09 -3.17 -17.16
C GLY A 365 -24.78 -4.21 -18.05
N LYS A 366 -25.95 -4.70 -17.61
CA LYS A 366 -26.87 -5.44 -18.49
C LYS A 366 -27.24 -4.56 -19.69
N GLY A 367 -26.92 -5.02 -20.89
CA GLY A 367 -27.10 -4.28 -22.16
C GLY A 367 -25.79 -3.87 -22.84
N GLU A 368 -24.67 -3.86 -22.10
CA GLU A 368 -23.31 -3.75 -22.65
C GLU A 368 -22.58 -5.11 -22.62
N TYR A 369 -22.99 -5.99 -21.70
CA TYR A 369 -22.57 -7.39 -21.61
C TYR A 369 -23.68 -8.24 -20.95
N GLY A 370 -23.83 -9.51 -21.32
CA GLY A 370 -24.76 -10.46 -20.68
C GLY A 370 -26.16 -10.61 -21.30
N GLU A 371 -26.32 -10.28 -22.60
CA GLU A 371 -27.48 -10.73 -23.38
C GLU A 371 -27.41 -12.23 -23.70
N LYS A 372 -28.55 -12.87 -24.02
CA LYS A 372 -28.58 -14.28 -24.44
C LYS A 372 -27.70 -14.55 -25.67
N SER A 373 -27.50 -13.54 -26.52
CA SER A 373 -26.65 -13.56 -27.72
C SER A 373 -25.14 -13.54 -27.42
N GLN A 374 -24.75 -13.20 -26.17
CA GLN A 374 -23.36 -13.01 -25.75
C GLN A 374 -22.93 -14.00 -24.66
N ASP A 375 -23.81 -14.91 -24.21
CA ASP A 375 -23.45 -15.99 -23.27
C ASP A 375 -22.43 -16.92 -23.97
N GLY A 376 -21.17 -16.90 -23.49
CA GLY A 376 -20.05 -17.64 -24.08
C GLY A 376 -19.12 -16.82 -24.99
N VAL A 377 -19.43 -15.55 -25.30
CA VAL A 377 -18.52 -14.67 -26.06
C VAL A 377 -17.37 -14.21 -25.16
N GLY A 378 -16.14 -14.39 -25.64
CA GLY A 378 -14.93 -14.11 -24.87
C GLY A 378 -14.67 -15.11 -23.73
N GLY A 379 -15.38 -16.24 -23.67
CA GLY A 379 -15.19 -17.28 -22.64
C GLY A 379 -15.72 -16.90 -21.25
N VAL A 380 -16.69 -15.98 -21.19
CA VAL A 380 -17.27 -15.46 -19.96
C VAL A 380 -18.78 -15.73 -20.01
N ASP A 381 -19.35 -16.23 -18.91
CA ASP A 381 -20.77 -16.61 -18.81
C ASP A 381 -21.63 -15.52 -18.16
N LYS A 382 -22.95 -15.66 -18.23
CA LYS A 382 -23.92 -14.74 -17.57
C LYS A 382 -23.75 -14.57 -16.05
N HIS A 383 -22.96 -15.42 -15.39
CA HIS A 383 -22.69 -15.37 -13.95
C HIS A 383 -21.37 -14.66 -13.62
N THR A 384 -20.61 -14.28 -14.65
CA THR A 384 -19.31 -13.63 -14.50
C THR A 384 -19.46 -12.13 -14.72
N ALA A 385 -19.08 -11.35 -13.71
CA ALA A 385 -19.00 -9.91 -13.83
C ALA A 385 -17.73 -9.52 -14.58
N VAL A 386 -17.86 -8.61 -15.55
CA VAL A 386 -16.74 -7.97 -16.24
C VAL A 386 -16.58 -6.55 -15.70
N LEU A 387 -15.45 -6.27 -15.06
CA LEU A 387 -15.08 -4.99 -14.49
C LEU A 387 -14.16 -4.24 -15.45
N VAL A 388 -14.59 -3.09 -15.94
CA VAL A 388 -13.73 -2.19 -16.70
C VAL A 388 -12.86 -1.35 -15.78
N LEU A 389 -11.65 -1.04 -16.24
CA LEU A 389 -10.62 -0.35 -15.45
C LEU A 389 -10.29 1.05 -15.97
N ASP A 390 -11.03 1.58 -16.95
CA ASP A 390 -10.73 2.86 -17.60
C ASP A 390 -11.28 4.10 -16.89
N ARG A 391 -12.18 3.91 -15.92
CA ARG A 391 -12.81 5.00 -15.17
C ARG A 391 -12.03 5.34 -13.89
N PRO A 392 -11.78 6.63 -13.58
CA PRO A 392 -11.06 7.03 -12.37
C PRO A 392 -11.95 7.10 -11.12
N GLY A 393 -13.26 6.95 -11.28
CA GLY A 393 -14.26 7.09 -10.22
C GLY A 393 -14.84 8.49 -10.16
N ARG A 394 -16.11 8.59 -9.71
CA ARG A 394 -16.90 9.83 -9.77
C ARG A 394 -16.24 11.02 -9.06
N GLU A 395 -15.49 10.77 -7.98
CA GLU A 395 -14.83 11.82 -7.21
C GLU A 395 -13.74 12.52 -8.04
N VAL A 396 -13.00 11.75 -8.83
CA VAL A 396 -11.93 12.26 -9.69
C VAL A 396 -12.50 12.81 -11.00
N GLU A 397 -13.57 12.20 -11.54
CA GLU A 397 -14.29 12.76 -12.70
C GLU A 397 -14.83 14.16 -12.39
N ALA A 398 -15.42 14.35 -11.19
CA ALA A 398 -15.95 15.64 -10.75
C ALA A 398 -14.90 16.75 -10.61
N GLN A 399 -13.61 16.40 -10.47
CA GLN A 399 -12.51 17.36 -10.43
C GLN A 399 -12.17 17.93 -11.82
N GLY A 400 -12.63 17.30 -12.91
CA GLY A 400 -12.39 17.78 -14.28
C GLY A 400 -10.93 17.73 -14.74
N ALA A 401 -10.04 17.07 -14.00
CA ALA A 401 -8.59 17.06 -14.25
C ALA A 401 -8.13 16.07 -15.35
N GLY A 402 -9.06 15.48 -16.11
CA GLY A 402 -8.76 14.58 -17.24
C GLY A 402 -8.06 13.26 -16.86
N ARG A 403 -8.02 12.89 -15.58
CA ARG A 403 -7.42 11.63 -15.13
C ARG A 403 -8.24 10.43 -15.62
N SER A 404 -7.57 9.33 -15.90
CA SER A 404 -8.21 8.11 -16.38
C SER A 404 -7.60 6.88 -15.73
N GLY A 405 -8.28 5.75 -15.91
CA GLY A 405 -7.71 4.44 -15.65
C GLY A 405 -7.03 3.86 -16.88
N ILE A 406 -7.01 2.53 -16.96
CA ILE A 406 -6.36 1.75 -18.02
C ILE A 406 -7.43 1.02 -18.84
N ARG A 407 -7.44 1.19 -20.17
CA ARG A 407 -8.44 0.58 -21.06
C ARG A 407 -8.06 -0.82 -21.51
N GLU A 408 -6.76 -1.08 -21.68
CA GLU A 408 -6.21 -2.36 -22.21
C GLU A 408 -6.76 -3.62 -21.51
N TRP A 409 -7.10 -3.51 -20.22
CA TRP A 409 -7.46 -4.64 -19.38
C TRP A 409 -8.87 -4.52 -18.79
N VAL A 410 -9.49 -5.68 -18.59
CA VAL A 410 -10.69 -5.86 -17.77
C VAL A 410 -10.40 -6.90 -16.69
N VAL A 411 -11.15 -6.87 -15.59
CA VAL A 411 -11.14 -7.93 -14.58
C VAL A 411 -12.44 -8.72 -14.68
N THR A 412 -12.34 -10.04 -14.77
CA THR A 412 -13.50 -10.94 -14.70
C THR A 412 -13.59 -11.55 -13.31
N THR A 413 -14.78 -11.69 -12.74
CA THR A 413 -14.96 -12.37 -11.44
C THR A 413 -16.39 -12.86 -11.24
N LYS A 414 -16.55 -13.93 -10.44
CA LYS A 414 -17.82 -14.39 -9.91
C LYS A 414 -17.95 -13.94 -8.45
N PHE A 415 -18.86 -13.02 -8.16
CA PHE A 415 -19.12 -12.58 -6.79
C PHE A 415 -19.92 -13.64 -6.02
N LYS A 416 -19.34 -14.21 -4.97
CA LYS A 416 -20.01 -15.10 -4.02
C LYS A 416 -20.14 -14.43 -2.65
N GLY A 417 -20.96 -14.98 -1.76
CA GLY A 417 -21.19 -14.42 -0.41
C GLY A 417 -19.91 -14.29 0.44
N GLU A 418 -18.84 -15.00 0.08
CA GLU A 418 -17.53 -14.96 0.74
C GLU A 418 -16.51 -14.04 0.07
N GLY A 419 -16.88 -13.34 -1.01
CA GLY A 419 -15.99 -12.47 -1.78
C GLY A 419 -15.90 -12.86 -3.26
N PRO A 420 -15.01 -12.20 -4.02
CA PRO A 420 -14.78 -12.53 -5.42
C PRO A 420 -14.12 -13.91 -5.54
N ARG A 421 -14.58 -14.68 -6.53
CA ARG A 421 -14.03 -15.97 -6.94
C ARG A 421 -13.75 -15.93 -8.44
N ASP A 422 -12.91 -16.84 -8.89
CA ASP A 422 -12.56 -16.98 -10.31
C ASP A 422 -12.15 -15.62 -10.90
N VAL A 423 -11.34 -14.88 -10.13
CA VAL A 423 -10.82 -13.58 -10.54
C VAL A 423 -9.77 -13.81 -11.61
N ASP A 424 -9.85 -13.06 -12.69
CA ASP A 424 -8.80 -13.06 -13.72
C ASP A 424 -8.70 -11.67 -14.38
N VAL A 425 -7.56 -11.39 -15.00
CA VAL A 425 -7.33 -10.15 -15.76
C VAL A 425 -7.16 -10.53 -17.21
N ARG A 426 -7.96 -9.91 -18.07
CA ARG A 426 -8.01 -10.25 -19.49
C ARG A 426 -7.89 -9.02 -20.35
N ARG A 427 -7.37 -9.20 -21.57
CA ARG A 427 -7.36 -8.12 -22.57
C ARG A 427 -8.81 -7.74 -22.88
N ARG A 428 -9.09 -6.43 -22.92
CA ARG A 428 -10.46 -5.93 -23.16
C ARG A 428 -11.06 -6.49 -24.45
N GLU A 429 -10.26 -6.53 -25.51
CA GLU A 429 -10.68 -7.00 -26.84
C GLU A 429 -10.98 -8.51 -26.90
N GLU A 430 -10.34 -9.33 -26.08
CA GLU A 430 -10.63 -10.77 -25.99
C GLU A 430 -11.97 -11.06 -25.34
N VAL A 431 -12.42 -10.16 -24.45
CA VAL A 431 -13.67 -10.33 -23.69
C VAL A 431 -14.85 -9.63 -24.37
N LEU A 432 -14.63 -8.42 -24.89
CA LEU A 432 -15.69 -7.58 -25.46
C LEU A 432 -15.75 -7.61 -26.98
N GLY A 433 -14.75 -8.19 -27.66
CA GLY A 433 -14.60 -8.14 -29.11
C GLY A 433 -14.06 -6.79 -29.61
N SER A 434 -13.47 -6.78 -30.80
CA SER A 434 -12.75 -5.64 -31.41
C SER A 434 -13.64 -4.45 -31.85
N GLY A 435 -14.89 -4.36 -31.39
CA GLY A 435 -15.87 -3.34 -31.81
C GLY A 435 -16.58 -2.59 -30.68
N VAL A 436 -16.50 -3.05 -29.43
CA VAL A 436 -17.19 -2.44 -28.28
C VAL A 436 -16.28 -1.37 -27.65
N GLY A 437 -16.04 -0.30 -28.41
CA GLY A 437 -15.19 0.83 -28.00
C GLY A 437 -15.36 2.08 -28.86
N LYS A 438 -16.33 2.08 -29.79
CA LYS A 438 -16.82 3.28 -30.48
C LYS A 438 -18.06 3.80 -29.77
N LEU A 439 -17.91 4.29 -28.54
CA LEU A 439 -18.88 5.19 -27.91
C LEU A 439 -18.11 6.30 -27.19
#